data_AF-A0A1F8USB3-F1
#
_entry.id   AF-A0A1F8USB3-F1
#
_cell.length_a   1.000
_cell.length_b   1.000
_cell.length_c   1.000
_cell.angle_alpha   90.00
_cell.angle_beta   90.00
_cell.angle_gamma   90.00
#
_symmetry.space_group_name_H-M   'P 1'
#
loop_
_entity.id
_entity.type
_entity.pdbx_description
1 polymer ?
#
loop_
_entity_poly.entity_id
_entity_poly.type
_entity_poly.pdbx_seq_one_letter_code
_entity_poly.pdbx_strand_id
1 'polypeptide(L)'
;MRALKIILGRKGFDSGYGGHPSPIMPNGDMISMPIPSSTDNINYCNLKYEGKAYSEIMKELYKGYIKTGNAKVEISDELSCHLDLDINRDVYERKDGWKAMFGQISGSQAHLEN
;
A
#
# COMPACT_ATOMS: atom_id res chain seq x y z
N MET A 1 28.10 -18.64 6.99
CA MET A 1 27.54 -17.38 6.45
C MET A 1 26.20 -17.13 7.11
N ARG A 2 25.96 -15.94 7.67
CA ARG A 2 24.61 -15.54 8.09
C ARG A 2 23.84 -15.10 6.84
N ALA A 3 22.70 -15.73 6.56
CA ALA A 3 21.80 -15.26 5.51
C ALA A 3 21.21 -13.91 5.92
N LEU A 4 21.18 -12.95 5.00
CA LEU A 4 20.53 -11.66 5.21
C LEU A 4 19.02 -11.90 5.36
N LYS A 5 18.49 -11.72 6.57
CA LYS A 5 17.04 -11.70 6.81
C LYS A 5 16.56 -10.26 6.64
N ILE A 6 16.10 -9.91 5.45
CA ILE A 6 15.43 -8.62 5.22
C ILE A 6 14.00 -8.77 5.76
N ILE A 7 13.70 -8.07 6.85
CA ILE A 7 12.31 -7.87 7.28
C ILE A 7 11.83 -6.58 6.61
N LEU A 8 11.10 -6.72 5.52
CA LEU A 8 10.28 -5.61 5.03
C LEU A 8 9.12 -5.50 6.02
N GLY A 9 9.12 -4.46 6.85
CA GLY A 9 8.01 -4.19 7.76
C GLY A 9 6.66 -4.25 7.01
N ARG A 10 5.60 -4.67 7.70
CA ARG A 10 4.25 -4.78 7.13
C ARG A 10 3.78 -3.43 6.61
N LYS A 11 3.97 -3.19 5.32
CA LYS A 11 3.62 -1.96 4.62
C LYS A 11 2.70 -2.35 3.47
N GLY A 12 1.41 -2.23 3.74
CA GLY A 12 0.32 -2.64 2.87
C GLY A 12 -0.88 -3.15 3.68
N PHE A 13 -1.94 -3.57 2.99
CA PHE A 13 -3.16 -4.08 3.63
C PHE A 13 -2.90 -5.13 4.72
N ASP A 14 -3.66 -5.03 5.80
CA ASP A 14 -3.74 -6.03 6.84
C ASP A 14 -5.15 -6.26 7.38
N SER A 15 -5.27 -7.07 8.43
CA SER A 15 -6.56 -7.45 9.04
C SER A 15 -7.32 -6.29 9.68
N GLY A 16 -6.65 -5.18 10.01
CA GLY A 16 -7.25 -3.96 10.57
C GLY A 16 -7.50 -2.88 9.51
N TYR A 17 -6.61 -2.79 8.51
CA TYR A 17 -6.62 -1.72 7.51
C TYR A 17 -6.43 -2.32 6.11
N GLY A 18 -7.46 -2.24 5.27
CA GLY A 18 -7.57 -2.95 4.00
C GLY A 18 -8.48 -4.18 4.13
N GLY A 19 -8.10 -5.14 4.97
CA GLY A 19 -8.90 -6.35 5.25
C GLY A 19 -8.94 -7.36 4.11
N HIS A 20 -8.14 -7.16 3.06
CA HIS A 20 -8.08 -7.99 1.87
C HIS A 20 -6.63 -8.34 1.51
N PRO A 21 -6.40 -9.47 0.82
CA PRO A 21 -5.09 -9.77 0.27
C PRO A 21 -4.74 -8.81 -0.87
N SER A 22 -3.46 -8.47 -0.96
CA SER A 22 -2.88 -7.81 -2.14
C SER A 22 -2.88 -8.78 -3.33
N PRO A 23 -3.21 -8.34 -4.55
CA PRO A 23 -3.31 -9.24 -5.70
C PRO A 23 -1.97 -9.60 -6.31
N ILE A 24 -1.95 -10.79 -6.91
CA ILE A 24 -0.94 -11.23 -7.86
C ILE A 24 -1.62 -11.20 -9.23
N MET A 25 -1.07 -10.43 -10.16
CA MET A 25 -1.61 -10.25 -11.49
C MET A 25 -1.35 -11.50 -12.36
N PRO A 26 -2.11 -11.72 -13.45
CA PRO A 26 -1.93 -12.91 -14.29
C PRO A 26 -0.53 -13.08 -14.89
N ASN A 27 0.21 -11.98 -15.08
CA ASN A 27 1.59 -11.97 -15.55
C ASN A 27 2.62 -12.29 -14.45
N GLY A 28 2.19 -12.46 -13.20
CA GLY A 28 3.03 -12.73 -12.03
C GLY A 28 3.41 -11.49 -11.22
N ASP A 29 3.01 -10.29 -11.65
CA ASP A 29 3.32 -9.06 -10.92
C ASP A 29 2.61 -9.02 -9.57
N MET A 30 3.33 -8.60 -8.55
CA MET A 30 2.79 -8.43 -7.19
C MET A 30 2.47 -6.95 -6.97
N ILE A 31 1.19 -6.65 -6.77
CA ILE A 31 0.75 -5.30 -6.43
C ILE A 31 0.56 -5.21 -4.92
N SER A 32 1.44 -4.49 -4.22
CA SER A 32 1.21 -4.18 -2.81
C SER A 32 0.14 -3.10 -2.69
N MET A 33 -0.98 -3.41 -2.05
CA MET A 33 -2.04 -2.44 -1.78
C MET A 33 -1.65 -1.54 -0.61
N PRO A 34 -1.49 -0.20 -0.81
CA PRO A 34 -1.14 0.74 0.25
C PRO A 34 -2.11 0.72 1.43
N ILE A 35 -1.70 1.18 2.61
CA ILE A 35 -2.58 1.20 3.78
C ILE A 35 -3.61 2.33 3.62
N PRO A 36 -4.92 2.11 3.84
CA PRO A 36 -5.92 3.19 3.86
C PRO A 36 -5.59 4.23 4.92
N SER A 37 -5.67 5.51 4.56
CA SER A 37 -5.31 6.61 5.46
C SER A 37 -6.22 7.78 5.21
N SER A 38 -6.84 8.33 6.26
CA SER A 38 -7.69 9.52 6.17
C SER A 38 -6.93 10.84 6.27
N THR A 39 -5.61 10.78 6.50
CA THR A 39 -4.75 11.96 6.72
C THR A 39 -3.78 12.22 5.58
N ASP A 40 -3.59 11.25 4.69
CA ASP A 40 -2.75 11.37 3.51
C ASP A 40 -3.54 11.91 2.31
N ASN A 41 -2.82 12.52 1.36
CA ASN A 41 -3.41 13.22 0.20
C ASN A 41 -3.33 12.41 -1.10
N ILE A 42 -2.96 11.13 -1.03
CA ILE A 42 -2.83 10.26 -2.20
C ILE A 42 -4.04 9.33 -2.26
N ASN A 43 -4.87 9.48 -3.29
CA ASN A 43 -6.05 8.65 -3.51
C ASN A 43 -5.73 7.42 -4.35
N TYR A 44 -6.41 6.30 -4.09
CA TYR A 44 -6.24 5.08 -4.88
C TYR A 44 -6.59 5.27 -6.36
N CYS A 45 -7.47 6.22 -6.70
CA CYS A 45 -7.80 6.55 -8.09
C CYS A 45 -6.61 7.16 -8.87
N ASN A 46 -5.63 7.72 -8.15
CA ASN A 46 -4.43 8.32 -8.74
C ASN A 46 -3.27 7.33 -8.87
N LEU A 47 -3.36 6.16 -8.23
CA LEU A 47 -2.37 5.08 -8.34
C LEU A 47 -2.70 4.21 -9.54
N LYS A 48 -1.72 3.93 -10.40
CA LYS A 48 -1.95 3.19 -11.65
C LYS A 48 -1.09 1.94 -11.75
N TYR A 49 -1.69 0.85 -12.22
CA TYR A 49 -0.99 -0.34 -12.68
C TYR A 49 -1.40 -0.57 -14.14
N GLU A 50 -0.44 -0.54 -15.06
CA GLU A 50 -0.67 -0.68 -16.51
C GLU A 50 -1.81 0.23 -17.03
N GLY A 51 -1.89 1.46 -16.50
CA GLY A 51 -2.91 2.45 -16.86
C GLY A 51 -4.25 2.33 -16.13
N LYS A 52 -4.51 1.23 -15.42
CA LYS A 52 -5.72 1.02 -14.62
C LYS A 52 -5.55 1.55 -13.21
N ALA A 53 -6.56 2.27 -12.69
CA ALA A 53 -6.48 2.81 -11.36
C ALA A 53 -6.59 1.71 -10.28
N TYR A 54 -5.90 1.90 -9.15
CA TYR A 54 -5.99 0.94 -8.05
C TYR A 54 -7.43 0.86 -7.52
N SER A 55 -8.17 1.97 -7.46
CA SER A 55 -9.58 1.96 -7.04
C SER A 55 -10.44 1.04 -7.93
N GLU A 56 -10.17 0.97 -9.23
CA GLU A 56 -10.86 0.08 -10.17
C GLU A 56 -10.48 -1.39 -9.92
N ILE A 57 -9.18 -1.67 -9.79
CA ILE A 57 -8.67 -3.01 -9.45
C ILE A 57 -9.30 -3.51 -8.14
N MET A 58 -9.36 -2.63 -7.14
CA MET A 58 -9.95 -2.92 -5.84
C MET A 58 -11.46 -3.20 -5.94
N LYS A 59 -12.21 -2.45 -6.76
CA LYS A 59 -13.65 -2.69 -6.99
C LYS A 59 -13.92 -4.04 -7.66
N GLU A 60 -13.02 -4.50 -8.54
CA GLU A 60 -13.16 -5.79 -9.22
C GLU A 60 -12.81 -6.97 -8.31
N LEU A 61 -11.78 -6.83 -7.49
CA LEU A 61 -11.28 -7.91 -6.64
C LEU A 61 -11.99 -8.00 -5.29
N TYR A 62 -12.46 -6.86 -4.79
CA TYR A 62 -13.07 -6.73 -3.48
C TYR A 62 -14.57 -6.47 -3.62
N LYS A 63 -15.32 -6.74 -2.57
CA LYS A 63 -16.80 -6.64 -2.57
C LYS A 63 -17.30 -5.18 -2.54
N GLY A 64 -16.58 -4.25 -3.18
CA GLY A 64 -16.87 -2.81 -3.19
C GLY A 64 -16.47 -2.04 -1.91
N TYR A 65 -15.86 -2.70 -0.93
CA TYR A 65 -15.45 -2.08 0.33
C TYR A 65 -14.09 -2.60 0.80
N ILE A 66 -13.48 -1.85 1.71
CA ILE A 66 -12.31 -2.27 2.48
C ILE A 66 -12.52 -1.99 3.98
N LYS A 67 -11.63 -2.51 4.83
CA LYS A 67 -11.67 -2.28 6.27
C LYS A 67 -10.79 -1.09 6.68
N THR A 68 -11.22 -0.29 7.64
CA THR A 68 -10.39 0.69 8.34
C THR A 68 -10.73 0.69 9.82
N GLY A 69 -9.82 0.16 10.65
CA GLY A 69 -10.10 -0.14 12.05
C GLY A 69 -11.28 -1.11 12.18
N ASN A 70 -12.38 -0.66 12.81
CA ASN A 70 -13.59 -1.46 12.96
C ASN A 70 -14.69 -1.14 11.93
N ALA A 71 -14.43 -0.21 11.01
CA ALA A 71 -15.39 0.22 10.00
C ALA A 71 -15.14 -0.45 8.64
N LYS A 72 -16.20 -0.58 7.85
CA LYS A 72 -16.13 -0.83 6.41
C LYS A 72 -16.33 0.49 5.68
N VAL A 73 -15.47 0.75 4.71
CA VAL A 73 -15.52 1.96 3.89
C VAL A 73 -15.66 1.54 2.43
N GLU A 74 -16.58 2.18 1.73
CA GLU A 74 -16.79 1.97 0.30
C GLU A 74 -15.58 2.45 -0.51
N ILE A 75 -15.28 1.74 -1.59
CA ILE A 75 -14.21 2.15 -2.49
C ILE A 75 -14.73 3.26 -3.41
N SER A 76 -14.28 4.49 -3.18
CA SER A 76 -14.58 5.66 -3.99
C SER A 76 -13.31 6.37 -4.47
N ASP A 77 -13.43 7.42 -5.27
CA ASP A 77 -12.29 8.18 -5.79
C ASP A 77 -11.68 9.12 -4.74
N GLU A 78 -12.41 9.38 -3.65
CA GLU A 78 -11.97 10.14 -2.48
C GLU A 78 -11.22 9.27 -1.47
N LEU A 79 -11.19 7.94 -1.66
CA LEU A 79 -10.51 7.03 -0.76
C LEU A 79 -8.99 7.20 -0.86
N SER A 80 -8.39 7.67 0.23
CA SER A 80 -6.95 7.94 0.34
C SER A 80 -6.16 6.86 1.07
N CYS A 81 -4.85 6.91 0.85
CA CYS A 81 -3.91 5.90 1.29
C CYS A 81 -2.54 6.47 1.61
N HIS A 82 -1.82 5.72 2.44
CA HIS A 82 -0.42 5.95 2.73
C HIS A 82 0.43 5.12 1.77
N LEU A 83 0.95 5.76 0.73
CA LEU A 83 1.81 5.14 -0.29
C LEU A 83 3.23 4.89 0.26
N ASP A 84 3.38 3.80 1.00
CA ASP A 84 4.66 3.34 1.58
C ASP A 84 4.61 1.80 1.71
N LEU A 85 5.54 1.01 1.19
CA LEU A 85 6.77 1.38 0.47
C LEU A 85 6.49 1.93 -0.92
N ASP A 86 6.96 3.15 -1.16
CA ASP A 86 6.89 3.79 -2.47
C ASP A 86 8.02 3.31 -3.41
N ILE A 87 7.99 2.02 -3.75
CA ILE A 87 9.07 1.33 -4.50
C ILE A 87 8.86 1.31 -6.00
N ASN A 88 7.62 1.28 -6.46
CA ASN A 88 7.30 1.21 -7.88
C ASN A 88 7.11 2.62 -8.42
N ARG A 89 8.04 3.06 -9.28
CA ARG A 89 8.01 4.41 -9.83
C ARG A 89 6.83 4.66 -10.75
N ASP A 90 6.32 3.63 -11.39
CA ASP A 90 5.27 3.74 -12.41
C ASP A 90 3.88 3.90 -11.79
N VAL A 91 3.75 3.65 -10.48
CA VAL A 91 2.45 3.69 -9.77
C VAL A 91 1.92 5.09 -9.57
N TYR A 92 2.81 6.08 -9.35
CA TYR A 92 2.42 7.44 -9.01
C TYR A 92 3.44 8.45 -9.55
N GLU A 93 2.95 9.53 -10.17
CA GLU A 93 3.82 10.59 -10.66
C GLU A 93 4.38 11.42 -9.48
N ARG A 94 5.69 11.59 -9.44
CA ARG A 94 6.38 12.32 -8.37
C ARG A 94 6.87 13.64 -8.89
N LYS A 95 6.81 14.67 -8.06
CA LYS A 95 7.35 16.00 -8.39
C LYS A 95 8.85 15.92 -8.61
N ASP A 96 9.35 16.79 -9.48
CA ASP A 96 10.79 16.94 -9.71
C ASP A 96 11.55 17.18 -8.39
N GLY A 97 12.66 16.47 -8.23
CA GLY A 97 13.48 16.53 -7.01
C GLY A 97 12.93 15.72 -5.83
N TRP A 98 11.83 14.99 -5.98
CA TRP A 98 11.35 14.06 -4.95
C TRP A 98 12.42 13.01 -4.62
N LYS A 99 12.59 12.73 -3.34
CA LYS A 99 13.50 11.69 -2.83
C LYS A 99 12.74 10.83 -1.83
N ALA A 100 12.89 9.51 -1.97
CA ALA A 100 12.37 8.58 -0.99
C ALA A 100 13.00 8.87 0.38
N MET A 101 12.16 8.98 1.41
CA MET A 101 12.63 9.11 2.77
C MET A 101 12.80 7.71 3.36
N PHE A 102 14.02 7.37 3.77
CA PHE A 102 14.26 6.16 4.53
C PHE A 102 14.10 6.49 6.01
N GLY A 103 13.00 6.07 6.65
CA GLY A 103 12.84 6.31 8.07
C GLY A 103 11.46 6.07 8.65
N GLN A 104 11.45 5.76 9.93
CA GLN A 104 10.28 5.62 10.77
C GLN A 104 10.07 6.92 11.56
N ILE A 105 8.81 7.36 11.73
CA ILE A 105 8.48 8.56 12.50
C ILE A 105 8.30 8.26 14.02
N SER A 106 8.22 6.98 14.44
CA SER A 106 8.19 6.56 15.87
C SER A 106 8.63 5.08 16.10
N GLY A 107 8.09 4.31 17.07
CA GLY A 107 8.56 2.95 17.44
C GLY A 107 7.93 1.80 16.64
N SER A 108 8.53 0.61 16.43
CA SER A 108 9.60 -0.09 17.14
C SER A 108 10.86 -0.43 16.30
N GLN A 109 12.04 -0.23 16.91
CA GLN A 109 13.23 -1.03 16.62
C GLN A 109 13.53 -1.90 17.83
N ALA A 110 13.31 -3.20 17.71
CA ALA A 110 14.06 -4.17 18.50
C ALA A 110 14.86 -5.01 17.51
N HIS A 111 16.14 -5.21 17.80
CA HIS A 111 16.97 -6.14 17.07
C HIS A 111 16.40 -7.54 17.30
N LEU A 112 16.24 -8.35 16.25
CA LEU A 112 15.94 -9.76 16.41
C LEU A 112 17.20 -10.43 16.99
N GLU A 113 17.31 -10.53 18.31
CA GLU A 113 18.26 -11.42 18.94
C GLU A 113 17.77 -12.87 18.69
N ASN A 114 18.62 -13.69 18.06
CA ASN A 114 18.34 -15.13 17.85
C ASN A 114 18.81 -15.92 19.06
#